data_AF-A0A918GLM4-F1
#
_entry.id   AF-A0A918GLM4-F1
#
_cell.length_a   1.000
_cell.length_b   1.000
_cell.length_c   1.000
_cell.angle_alpha   90.00
_cell.angle_beta   90.00
_cell.angle_gamma   90.00
#
_symmetry.space_group_name_H-M   'P 1'
#
loop_
_entity.id
_entity.type
_entity.pdbx_description
1 polymer ?
#
loop_
_entity_poly.entity_id
_entity_poly.type
_entity_poly.pdbx_seq_one_letter_code
_entity_poly.pdbx_strand_id
1 'polypeptide(L)'
;MTERRGSAMSFTRRLVLLVAVLLTMGTTSATASVEWEVNYALPGTPPDSVSCTSDSFYAGVVCWEAHGDIVWVYSGYTHVTAWWWNYYPSDSVLHRQGKCVSNRSGWAYCNKNMHERSLIALRACDSPDQDDRLCSSIIRPRA
;
A
#
# COMPACT_ATOMS: atom_id res chain seq x y z
N MET A 1 -42.94 81.50 -25.23
CA MET A 1 -41.88 80.51 -24.96
C MET A 1 -42.56 79.13 -24.91
N THR A 2 -42.84 78.54 -26.07
CA THR A 2 -42.06 77.52 -26.79
C THR A 2 -42.55 76.10 -26.45
N GLU A 3 -43.24 75.57 -27.46
CA GLU A 3 -43.61 74.20 -27.81
C GLU A 3 -42.55 73.10 -27.59
N ARG A 4 -43.00 71.84 -27.37
CA ARG A 4 -42.54 70.54 -27.96
C ARG A 4 -42.86 69.37 -27.01
N ARG A 5 -43.76 68.43 -27.37
CA ARG A 5 -43.56 67.20 -28.18
C ARG A 5 -42.51 66.23 -27.60
N GLY A 6 -42.91 64.97 -27.40
CA GLY A 6 -41.95 63.85 -27.38
C GLY A 6 -42.45 62.56 -26.72
N SER A 7 -43.29 61.78 -27.42
CA SER A 7 -43.42 60.34 -27.18
C SER A 7 -42.09 59.63 -27.42
N ALA A 8 -41.73 58.66 -26.57
CA ALA A 8 -40.78 57.61 -26.93
C ALA A 8 -41.16 56.29 -26.23
N MET A 9 -41.85 55.44 -27.00
CA MET A 9 -41.81 53.99 -26.82
C MET A 9 -40.37 53.52 -26.91
N SER A 10 -39.91 52.61 -26.04
CA SER A 10 -38.91 51.61 -26.44
C SER A 10 -38.68 50.59 -25.33
N PHE A 11 -39.18 49.37 -25.53
CA PHE A 11 -38.39 48.17 -25.86
C PHE A 11 -38.25 47.24 -24.66
N THR A 12 -39.18 46.29 -24.64
CA THR A 12 -39.08 44.98 -24.00
C THR A 12 -37.72 44.33 -24.25
N ARG A 13 -36.84 44.39 -23.25
CA ARG A 13 -35.63 43.55 -23.19
C ARG A 13 -35.99 42.27 -22.44
N ARG A 14 -36.50 41.27 -23.16
CA ARG A 14 -36.63 39.91 -22.62
C ARG A 14 -35.21 39.34 -22.48
N LEU A 15 -34.70 39.36 -21.26
CA LEU A 15 -33.45 38.75 -20.87
C LEU A 15 -33.65 37.23 -20.88
N VAL A 16 -33.23 36.56 -21.96
CA VAL A 16 -33.21 35.09 -22.02
C VAL A 16 -31.96 34.64 -21.26
N LEU A 17 -32.13 34.24 -20.00
CA LEU A 17 -31.09 33.62 -19.19
C LEU A 17 -30.87 32.19 -19.70
N LEU A 18 -29.85 31.99 -20.52
CA LEU A 18 -29.33 30.66 -20.87
C LEU A 18 -28.52 30.14 -19.68
N VAL A 19 -29.14 29.31 -18.84
CA VAL A 19 -28.45 28.54 -17.80
C VAL A 19 -27.80 27.34 -18.49
N ALA A 20 -26.54 27.48 -18.86
CA ALA A 20 -25.71 26.37 -19.31
C ALA A 20 -25.33 25.52 -18.09
N VAL A 21 -26.08 24.43 -17.86
CA VAL A 21 -25.72 23.41 -16.87
C VAL A 21 -24.56 22.60 -17.47
N LEU A 22 -23.32 23.01 -17.17
CA LEU A 22 -22.15 22.17 -17.40
C LEU A 22 -22.23 20.99 -16.42
N LEU A 23 -22.70 19.84 -16.91
CA LEU A 23 -22.47 18.56 -16.24
C LEU A 23 -20.97 18.26 -16.32
N THR A 24 -20.23 18.62 -15.28
CA THR A 24 -18.89 18.12 -15.04
C THR A 24 -19.02 16.64 -14.71
N MET A 25 -18.94 15.78 -15.73
CA MET A 25 -18.70 14.36 -15.53
C MET A 25 -17.32 14.22 -14.91
N GLY A 26 -17.27 14.19 -13.58
CA GLY A 26 -16.06 14.01 -12.82
C GLY A 26 -15.41 12.70 -13.25
N THR A 27 -14.23 12.79 -13.86
CA THR A 27 -13.39 11.63 -14.11
C THR A 27 -12.92 11.11 -12.77
N THR A 28 -13.56 10.04 -12.27
CA THR A 28 -13.01 9.28 -11.15
C THR A 28 -11.74 8.61 -11.67
N SER A 29 -10.58 9.17 -11.31
CA SER A 29 -9.31 8.53 -11.58
C SER A 29 -9.28 7.21 -10.81
N ALA A 30 -9.40 6.09 -11.52
CA ALA A 30 -9.20 4.78 -10.95
C ALA A 30 -7.75 4.69 -10.47
N THR A 31 -7.56 4.56 -9.16
CA THR A 31 -6.25 4.29 -8.58
C THR A 31 -5.88 2.85 -8.93
N ALA A 32 -4.76 2.65 -9.62
CA ALA A 32 -4.27 1.31 -9.92
C ALA A 32 -4.03 0.54 -8.61
N SER A 33 -4.40 -0.74 -8.58
CA SER A 33 -4.12 -1.61 -7.45
C SER A 33 -2.61 -1.80 -7.28
N VAL A 34 -2.15 -1.87 -6.03
CA VAL A 34 -0.75 -2.16 -5.72
C VAL A 34 -0.46 -3.63 -6.09
N GLU A 35 0.43 -3.83 -7.06
CA GLU A 35 0.83 -5.16 -7.52
C GLU A 35 1.65 -5.92 -6.47
N TRP A 36 1.56 -7.25 -6.53
CA TRP A 36 2.32 -8.15 -5.67
C TRP A 36 3.75 -8.33 -6.18
N GLU A 37 4.73 -8.00 -5.36
CA GLU A 37 6.14 -8.34 -5.61
C GLU A 37 6.45 -9.73 -5.05
N VAL A 38 7.16 -10.57 -5.81
CA VAL A 38 7.65 -11.86 -5.33
C VAL A 38 9.16 -11.91 -5.53
N ASN A 39 9.91 -12.10 -4.44
CA ASN A 39 11.35 -12.31 -4.50
C ASN A 39 11.76 -13.57 -3.75
N TYR A 40 12.84 -14.18 -4.21
CA TYR A 40 13.43 -15.36 -3.57
C TYR A 40 14.55 -14.95 -2.62
N ALA A 41 14.54 -15.54 -1.43
CA ALA A 41 15.44 -15.19 -0.36
C ALA A 41 16.87 -15.71 -0.62
N LEU A 42 17.86 -14.89 -0.28
CA LEU A 42 19.28 -15.25 -0.29
C LEU A 42 19.72 -15.72 1.10
N PRO A 43 20.63 -16.70 1.22
CA PRO A 43 21.20 -17.07 2.51
C PRO A 43 21.83 -15.89 3.26
N GLY A 44 21.63 -15.85 4.57
CA GLY A 44 22.27 -14.89 5.46
C GLY A 44 21.90 -15.17 6.92
N THR A 45 22.31 -14.30 7.82
CA THR A 45 21.98 -14.38 9.25
C THR A 45 21.57 -13.00 9.73
N PRO A 46 20.40 -12.84 10.39
CA PRO A 46 19.99 -11.55 10.93
C PRO A 46 20.92 -11.12 12.08
N PRO A 47 21.08 -9.80 12.31
CA PRO A 47 21.64 -9.31 13.56
C PRO A 47 20.66 -9.57 14.74
N ASP A 48 21.16 -9.59 15.97
CA ASP A 48 20.34 -9.89 17.16
C ASP A 48 19.24 -8.84 17.43
N SER A 49 19.33 -7.66 16.83
CA SER A 49 18.45 -6.51 17.09
C SER A 49 17.21 -6.44 16.19
N VAL A 50 16.89 -7.48 15.41
CA VAL A 50 15.74 -7.49 14.51
C VAL A 50 14.42 -7.77 15.24
N SER A 51 13.33 -7.17 14.77
CA SER A 51 11.99 -7.42 15.31
C SER A 51 11.35 -8.60 14.60
N CYS A 52 11.08 -9.69 15.32
CA CYS A 52 10.58 -10.93 14.75
C CYS A 52 9.12 -11.23 15.10
N THR A 53 8.46 -12.01 14.24
CA THR A 53 7.20 -12.67 14.56
C THR A 53 7.44 -13.69 15.68
N SER A 54 6.54 -13.72 16.67
CA SER A 54 6.49 -14.77 17.68
C SER A 54 5.16 -15.50 17.57
N ASP A 55 5.18 -16.78 17.22
CA ASP A 55 3.99 -17.63 17.21
C ASP A 55 4.34 -19.02 17.70
N SER A 56 3.67 -19.50 18.74
CA SER A 56 3.92 -20.82 19.32
C SER A 56 3.40 -21.97 18.44
N PHE A 57 2.51 -21.68 17.50
CA PHE A 57 1.86 -22.68 16.65
C PHE A 57 2.46 -22.76 15.25
N TYR A 58 3.44 -21.90 14.94
CA TYR A 58 4.04 -21.82 13.63
C TYR A 58 5.57 -21.81 13.72
N ALA A 59 6.22 -22.72 12.99
CA ALA A 59 7.66 -22.95 13.12
C ALA A 59 8.53 -22.00 12.27
N GLY A 60 7.94 -21.24 11.35
CA GLY A 60 8.67 -20.25 10.57
C GLY A 60 8.74 -18.92 11.32
N VAL A 61 9.88 -18.24 11.23
CA VAL A 61 10.08 -16.92 11.82
C VAL A 61 10.34 -15.93 10.72
N VAL A 62 9.75 -14.75 10.83
CA VAL A 62 10.05 -13.65 9.93
C VAL A 62 10.40 -12.43 10.76
N CYS A 63 11.46 -11.72 10.37
CA CYS A 63 11.92 -10.53 11.08
C CYS A 63 12.08 -9.35 10.13
N TRP A 64 11.97 -8.16 10.71
CA TRP A 64 12.22 -6.89 10.04
C TRP A 64 13.49 -6.25 10.60
N GLU A 65 14.38 -5.86 9.70
CA GLU A 65 15.55 -5.01 9.98
C GLU A 65 15.36 -3.66 9.29
N ALA A 66 15.12 -2.62 10.08
CA ALA A 66 14.93 -1.26 9.57
C ALA A 66 16.20 -0.72 8.88
N HIS A 67 17.37 -0.98 9.46
CA HIS A 67 18.65 -0.54 8.91
C HIS A 67 19.10 -1.43 7.74
N GLY A 68 18.60 -1.14 6.54
CA GLY A 68 18.90 -1.91 5.32
C GLY A 68 17.67 -2.49 4.64
N ASP A 69 16.49 -2.21 5.20
CA ASP A 69 15.18 -2.63 4.70
C ASP A 69 15.09 -4.14 4.41
N ILE A 70 15.57 -4.94 5.36
CA ILE A 70 15.70 -6.39 5.16
C ILE A 70 14.53 -7.13 5.79
N VAL A 71 13.88 -7.97 5.00
CA VAL A 71 12.96 -9.00 5.49
C VAL A 71 13.72 -10.30 5.64
N TRP A 72 13.94 -10.70 6.88
CA TRP A 72 14.56 -11.98 7.24
C TRP A 72 13.52 -13.06 7.37
N VAL A 73 13.85 -14.27 6.92
CA VAL A 73 13.00 -15.45 7.01
C VAL A 73 13.80 -16.63 7.55
N TYR A 74 13.18 -17.40 8.42
CA TYR A 74 13.71 -18.65 8.95
C TYR A 74 12.69 -19.76 8.75
N SER A 75 13.16 -20.90 8.24
CA SER A 75 12.41 -22.15 8.28
C SER A 75 13.20 -23.21 9.03
N GLY A 76 12.58 -23.85 10.02
CA GLY A 76 13.10 -25.09 10.60
C GLY A 76 13.00 -26.30 9.66
N TYR A 77 12.27 -26.16 8.55
CA TYR A 77 12.03 -27.20 7.56
C TYR A 77 12.51 -26.76 6.17
N THR A 78 11.66 -26.73 5.16
CA THR A 78 12.06 -26.50 3.77
C THR A 78 11.44 -25.28 3.12
N HIS A 79 10.36 -24.73 3.66
CA HIS A 79 9.63 -23.64 3.03
C HIS A 79 9.14 -22.64 4.08
N VAL A 80 9.28 -21.36 3.76
CA VAL A 80 8.66 -20.25 4.49
C VAL A 80 8.51 -19.08 3.52
N THR A 81 7.37 -18.42 3.60
CA THR A 81 7.08 -17.19 2.87
C THR A 81 6.79 -16.08 3.87
N ALA A 82 7.57 -15.00 3.80
CA ALA A 82 7.24 -13.77 4.49
C ALA A 82 6.35 -12.90 3.62
N TRP A 83 5.15 -12.65 4.11
CA TRP A 83 4.23 -11.69 3.53
C TRP A 83 4.44 -10.35 4.17
N TRP A 84 4.56 -9.32 3.34
CA TRP A 84 4.81 -7.97 3.81
C TRP A 84 3.94 -6.95 3.09
N TRP A 85 3.58 -5.90 3.82
CA TRP A 85 2.88 -4.72 3.34
C TRP A 85 3.57 -3.48 3.86
N ASN A 86 3.73 -2.50 2.98
CA ASN A 86 4.39 -1.25 3.26
C ASN A 86 3.39 -0.11 3.07
N TYR A 87 3.07 0.61 4.15
CA TYR A 87 2.07 1.68 4.16
C TYR A 87 2.73 3.05 4.32
N TYR A 88 2.24 4.05 3.59
CA TYR A 88 2.73 5.41 3.75
C TYR A 88 2.49 5.94 5.18
N PRO A 89 3.43 6.71 5.75
CA PRO A 89 3.31 7.25 7.09
C PRO A 89 2.17 8.27 7.26
N SER A 90 1.80 8.96 6.19
CA SER A 90 0.86 10.08 6.21
C SER A 90 -0.60 9.67 6.40
N ASP A 91 -1.01 8.59 5.73
CA ASP A 91 -2.41 8.21 5.56
C ASP A 91 -2.65 6.70 5.68
N SER A 92 -1.61 5.91 5.98
CA SER A 92 -1.67 4.45 6.00
C SER A 92 -2.18 3.83 4.69
N VAL A 93 -2.04 4.53 3.56
CA VAL A 93 -2.34 3.98 2.24
C VAL A 93 -1.27 2.96 1.89
N LEU A 94 -1.70 1.81 1.37
CA LEU A 94 -0.78 0.76 0.93
C LEU A 94 0.07 1.30 -0.22
N HIS A 95 1.39 1.36 0.00
CA HIS A 95 2.36 1.80 -1.00
C HIS A 95 2.85 0.61 -1.83
N ARG A 96 3.23 -0.48 -1.16
CA ARG A 96 3.81 -1.69 -1.77
C ARG A 96 3.41 -2.92 -0.97
N GLN A 97 3.37 -4.08 -1.63
CA GLN A 97 3.19 -5.36 -0.96
C GLN A 97 3.95 -6.46 -1.70
N GLY A 98 4.27 -7.53 -0.99
CA GLY A 98 4.98 -8.63 -1.60
C GLY A 98 5.22 -9.83 -0.69
N LYS A 99 6.04 -10.72 -1.25
CA LYS A 99 6.43 -12.00 -0.66
C LYS A 99 7.95 -12.15 -0.74
N CYS A 100 8.57 -12.56 0.37
CA CYS A 100 9.93 -13.08 0.38
C CYS A 100 9.87 -14.59 0.61
N VAL A 101 10.18 -15.35 -0.43
CA VAL A 101 10.01 -16.82 -0.46
C VAL A 101 11.35 -17.50 -0.24
N SER A 102 11.42 -18.39 0.74
CA SER A 102 12.57 -19.24 1.00
C SER A 102 12.16 -20.70 0.88
N ASN A 103 12.83 -21.43 -0.01
CA ASN A 103 12.68 -22.87 -0.21
C ASN A 103 13.84 -23.65 0.42
N ARG A 104 14.32 -23.19 1.58
CA ARG A 104 15.44 -23.79 2.31
C ARG A 104 15.23 -23.74 3.83
N SER A 105 15.92 -24.63 4.53
CA SER A 105 16.10 -24.56 5.97
C SER A 105 17.07 -23.45 6.36
N GLY A 106 16.89 -22.91 7.57
CA GLY A 106 17.74 -21.88 8.15
C GLY A 106 17.33 -20.46 7.76
N TRP A 107 18.21 -19.50 8.08
CA TRP A 107 18.01 -18.09 7.80
C TRP A 107 18.29 -17.74 6.34
N ALA A 108 17.46 -16.83 5.82
CA ALA A 108 17.61 -16.21 4.52
C ALA A 108 16.97 -14.81 4.56
N TYR A 109 17.18 -14.00 3.52
CA TYR A 109 16.64 -12.65 3.47
C TYR A 109 16.25 -12.20 2.07
N CYS A 110 15.35 -11.21 2.03
CA CYS A 110 15.17 -10.38 0.86
C CYS A 110 15.41 -8.93 1.25
N ASN A 111 16.28 -8.24 0.53
CA ASN A 111 16.35 -6.79 0.58
C ASN A 111 15.04 -6.24 -0.03
N LYS A 112 14.40 -5.37 0.71
CA LYS A 112 13.27 -4.57 0.28
C LYS A 112 13.75 -3.13 0.27
N ASN A 113 13.05 -2.25 -0.42
CA ASN A 113 13.41 -0.84 -0.45
C ASN A 113 12.19 -0.09 0.09
N MET A 114 11.94 -0.24 1.39
CA MET A 114 10.69 0.21 1.97
C MET A 114 10.70 1.73 2.06
N HIS A 115 9.51 2.33 2.05
CA HIS A 115 9.43 3.77 2.23
C HIS A 115 9.89 4.16 3.64
N GLU A 116 10.67 5.24 3.77
CA GLU A 116 11.12 5.73 5.07
C GLU A 116 9.95 6.05 6.01
N ARG A 117 10.09 5.72 7.31
CA ARG A 117 9.09 5.98 8.36
C ARG A 117 7.75 5.28 8.17
N SER A 118 7.66 4.38 7.20
CA SER A 118 6.45 3.63 6.89
C SER A 118 6.05 2.69 8.01
N LEU A 119 4.76 2.32 8.01
CA LEU A 119 4.30 1.18 8.78
C LEU A 119 4.53 -0.08 7.93
N ILE A 120 5.24 -1.06 8.49
CA ILE A 120 5.40 -2.37 7.89
C ILE A 120 4.43 -3.32 8.57
N ALA A 121 3.66 -4.09 7.81
CA ALA A 121 2.97 -5.26 8.35
C ALA A 121 3.63 -6.52 7.81
N LEU A 122 3.83 -7.52 8.66
CA LEU A 122 4.63 -8.71 8.35
C LEU A 122 4.00 -9.95 8.98
N ARG A 123 3.94 -11.05 8.23
CA ARG A 123 3.64 -12.38 8.79
C ARG A 123 4.40 -13.48 8.05
N ALA A 124 4.62 -14.58 8.75
CA ALA A 124 5.18 -15.80 8.21
C ALA A 124 4.05 -16.74 7.78
N CYS A 125 4.20 -17.41 6.65
CA CYS A 125 3.30 -18.46 6.15
C CYS A 125 4.14 -19.60 5.59
N ASP A 126 3.63 -20.83 5.60
CA ASP A 126 4.35 -21.95 5.00
C ASP A 126 4.22 -21.93 3.47
N SER A 127 3.04 -21.60 2.93
CA SER A 127 2.78 -21.53 1.49
C SER A 127 2.89 -20.11 0.90
N PRO A 128 3.34 -19.98 -0.37
CA PRO A 128 3.27 -18.72 -1.12
C PRO A 128 1.86 -18.34 -1.58
N ASP A 129 0.86 -19.22 -1.54
CA ASP A 129 -0.46 -18.96 -2.13
C ASP A 129 -1.56 -18.59 -1.11
N GLN A 130 -1.24 -18.50 0.19
CA GLN A 130 -2.16 -18.28 1.35
C GLN A 130 -3.37 -19.22 1.49
N ASP A 131 -3.76 -19.94 0.45
CA ASP A 131 -5.11 -20.48 0.36
C ASP A 131 -5.45 -21.60 1.36
N ASP A 132 -4.46 -22.21 2.04
CA ASP A 132 -4.76 -23.39 2.86
C ASP A 132 -4.02 -23.58 4.19
N ARG A 133 -3.15 -22.68 4.68
CA ARG A 133 -2.26 -23.06 5.82
C ARG A 133 -1.79 -21.98 6.80
N LEU A 134 -1.30 -22.49 7.94
CA LEU A 134 -0.85 -21.84 9.16
C LEU A 134 0.06 -20.66 8.85
N CYS A 135 -0.37 -19.47 9.28
CA CYS A 135 0.48 -18.30 9.28
C CYS A 135 0.57 -17.72 10.67
N SER A 136 1.68 -17.05 10.95
CA SER A 136 1.84 -16.31 12.18
C SER A 136 0.86 -15.15 12.27
N SER A 137 0.66 -14.66 13.50
CA SER A 137 0.12 -13.32 13.72
C SER A 137 0.93 -12.24 12.97
N ILE A 138 0.24 -11.17 12.56
CA ILE A 138 0.87 -10.01 11.90
C ILE A 138 1.58 -9.16 12.95
N ILE A 139 2.86 -8.87 12.76
CA ILE A 139 3.57 -7.82 13.50
C ILE A 139 3.61 -6.52 12.69
N ARG A 140 3.74 -5.39 13.39
CA ARG A 140 3.70 -4.05 12.77
C ARG A 140 4.88 -3.15 13.15
N PRO A 141 6.11 -3.49 12.76
CA PRO A 141 7.26 -2.63 13.01
C PRO A 141 7.22 -1.36 12.13
N ARG A 142 8.03 -0.37 12.50
CA ARG A 142 8.28 0.81 11.67
C ARG A 142 9.57 0.62 10.87
N ALA A 143 9.59 1.17 9.65
CA ALA A 143 10.81 1.40 8.90
C ALA A 143 11.56 2.62 9.46
#